data_AF-A0A317AEV5-F1
#
_entry.id   AF-A0A317AEV5-F1
#
_cell.length_a   1.000
_cell.length_b   1.000
_cell.length_c   1.000
_cell.angle_alpha   90.00
_cell.angle_beta   90.00
_cell.angle_gamma   90.00
#
_symmetry.space_group_name_H-M   'P 1'
#
loop_
_entity.id
_entity.type
_entity.pdbx_description
1 polymer ?
#
loop_
_entity_poly.entity_id
_entity_poly.type
_entity_poly.pdbx_seq_one_letter_code
_entity_poly.pdbx_strand_id
1 'polypeptide(L)'
;MKQRITYVVHKPEEFTPEQIEITQDELGPRFALKNVQAAKEHRITLGLDELPSNIGNIFQQWHELHVRWASPKPHAGIPPFTSRVSPGLHVFFTPLSNTPEDALCSQLHWLIPPEVSRDDLKCSTTSSTSTKLPILSERFSMSATSQFYAYLDNIGAYKGPWQSIMCEKGPLQAYCEKLVNAFSTARSVDIDYDTISRSVVLTALWPVAEKESWEKEKGWTSTHRLPSAWMIKHGGLSPNEVPTEDSTVEIGVLSHEGNADPEDIQFGGFLTVLGQDQKPTPSCKLHAHLTLPSYLFIDKYQFTDALFLASKNIKSLRSLSGATDLEAPDWVVEEWGSAALFQLAGTWNISIPLHLRYLPASHTGYRTVPVPWPVVFWACHADSGAQHASNPFDRTHLGYEGLFGPKTRFLHVDPKPDVDAKGQELIREKLLVGDDWLVEFIKVPVLATGRSTWVEGGTVGIVLVAFVGLCWVLFGRRGGSGRNVEGGEKKVQ
;
A
#
# COMPACT_ATOMS: atom_id res chain seq x y z
N MET A 1 1.04 -28.50 6.05
CA MET A 1 1.02 -27.03 6.28
C MET A 1 1.91 -26.70 7.45
N LYS A 2 2.86 -25.78 7.29
CA LYS A 2 3.74 -25.31 8.39
C LYS A 2 3.31 -23.93 8.86
N GLN A 3 3.21 -23.74 10.17
CA GLN A 3 2.90 -22.44 10.76
C GLN A 3 4.01 -22.00 11.71
N ARG A 4 4.34 -20.71 11.68
CA ARG A 4 5.22 -20.06 12.64
C ARG A 4 4.55 -18.81 13.18
N ILE A 5 4.45 -18.70 14.50
CA ILE A 5 3.92 -17.53 15.19
C ILE A 5 5.05 -16.94 16.03
N THR A 6 5.44 -15.71 15.72
CA THR A 6 6.53 -15.01 16.41
C THR A 6 5.95 -13.85 17.18
N TYR A 7 6.17 -13.81 18.49
CA TYR A 7 5.90 -12.66 19.34
C TYR A 7 7.20 -11.95 19.64
N VAL A 8 7.29 -10.65 19.37
CA VAL A 8 8.44 -9.82 19.71
C VAL A 8 8.02 -8.85 20.79
N VAL A 9 8.50 -9.06 22.01
CA VAL A 9 8.13 -8.27 23.19
C VAL A 9 8.62 -6.84 23.01
N HIS A 10 7.72 -5.87 23.25
CA HIS A 10 8.06 -4.45 23.13
C HIS A 10 9.06 -4.00 24.20
N LYS A 11 8.87 -4.47 25.43
CA LYS A 11 9.65 -4.12 26.61
C LYS A 11 10.09 -5.40 27.33
N PRO A 12 11.32 -5.85 27.09
CA PRO A 12 11.89 -7.07 27.68
C PRO A 12 11.75 -7.12 29.20
N GLU A 13 11.93 -5.99 29.88
CA GLU A 13 11.84 -5.83 31.34
C GLU A 13 10.42 -6.03 31.92
N GLU A 14 9.37 -5.88 31.12
CA GLU A 14 7.98 -6.11 31.54
C GLU A 14 7.52 -7.56 31.28
N PHE A 15 8.33 -8.36 30.58
CA PHE A 15 8.01 -9.73 30.25
C PHE A 15 8.55 -10.70 31.32
N THR A 16 7.67 -11.58 31.81
CA THR A 16 8.05 -12.62 32.75
C THR A 16 7.65 -14.01 32.25
N PRO A 17 8.44 -15.07 32.51
CA PRO A 17 8.14 -16.43 32.04
C PRO A 17 6.77 -16.95 32.48
N GLU A 18 6.21 -16.47 33.59
CA GLU A 18 4.89 -16.87 34.10
C GLU A 18 3.73 -16.44 33.21
N GLN A 19 3.99 -15.55 32.24
CA GLN A 19 3.01 -15.16 31.22
C GLN A 19 2.87 -16.22 30.11
N ILE A 20 3.75 -17.22 30.09
CA ILE A 20 3.71 -18.36 29.16
C ILE A 20 3.32 -19.62 29.91
N GLU A 21 2.34 -20.34 29.38
CA GLU A 21 1.92 -21.64 29.89
C GLU A 21 2.00 -22.67 28.76
N ILE A 22 2.80 -23.73 28.97
CA ILE A 22 2.88 -24.88 28.07
C ILE A 22 2.33 -26.09 28.83
N THR A 23 1.21 -26.62 28.37
CA THR A 23 0.52 -27.76 28.98
C THR A 23 0.14 -28.79 27.92
N GLN A 24 -0.28 -29.96 28.36
CA GLN A 24 -0.80 -31.02 27.49
C GLN A 24 -2.10 -31.54 28.10
N ASP A 25 -3.13 -31.68 27.28
CA ASP A 25 -4.42 -32.24 27.69
C ASP A 25 -4.93 -33.26 26.66
N GLU A 26 -6.17 -33.70 26.81
CA GLU A 26 -6.83 -34.67 25.92
C GLU A 26 -6.90 -34.21 24.45
N LEU A 27 -6.76 -32.91 24.20
CA LEU A 27 -6.73 -32.32 22.85
C LEU A 27 -5.30 -32.14 22.32
N GLY A 28 -4.27 -32.58 23.06
CA GLY A 28 -2.87 -32.50 22.70
C GLY A 28 -2.11 -31.33 23.36
N PRO A 29 -0.93 -30.97 22.83
CA PRO A 29 -0.12 -29.88 23.38
C PRO A 29 -0.81 -28.53 23.21
N ARG A 30 -0.65 -27.68 24.24
CA ARG A 30 -1.24 -26.35 24.34
C ARG A 30 -0.16 -25.35 24.71
N PHE A 31 -0.11 -24.25 23.97
CA PHE A 31 0.68 -23.08 24.31
C PHE A 31 -0.26 -21.91 24.60
N ALA A 32 -0.13 -21.25 25.74
CA ALA A 32 -0.93 -20.09 26.09
C ALA A 32 -0.04 -18.90 26.50
N LEU A 33 -0.47 -17.72 26.09
CA LEU A 33 0.09 -16.42 26.47
C LEU A 33 -0.94 -15.66 27.27
N LYS A 34 -0.49 -14.92 28.28
CA LYS A 34 -1.33 -14.08 29.12
C LYS A 34 -0.78 -12.65 29.20
N ASN A 35 -1.52 -11.73 28.59
CA ASN A 35 -1.26 -10.28 28.63
C ASN A 35 0.18 -9.89 28.23
N VAL A 36 0.72 -10.48 27.16
CA VAL A 36 2.08 -10.17 26.68
C VAL A 36 2.05 -8.99 25.70
N GLN A 37 2.72 -7.89 26.04
CA GLN A 37 2.85 -6.72 25.16
C GLN A 37 3.90 -6.99 24.08
N ALA A 38 3.48 -7.44 22.91
CA ALA A 38 4.38 -7.83 21.82
C ALA A 38 3.84 -7.45 20.44
N ALA A 39 4.72 -7.26 19.46
CA ALA A 39 4.35 -7.43 18.06
C ALA A 39 4.15 -8.92 17.78
N LYS A 40 3.23 -9.24 16.88
CA LYS A 40 2.95 -10.60 16.45
C LYS A 40 3.14 -10.71 14.94
N GLU A 41 3.93 -11.67 14.51
CA GLU A 41 3.97 -12.16 13.15
C GLU A 41 3.34 -13.56 13.11
N HIS A 42 2.49 -13.82 12.13
CA HIS A 42 1.99 -15.15 11.82
C HIS A 42 2.34 -15.49 10.38
N ARG A 43 3.25 -16.45 10.23
CA ARG A 43 3.70 -16.97 8.94
C ARG A 43 3.14 -18.36 8.71
N ILE A 44 2.50 -18.58 7.57
CA ILE A 44 1.97 -19.87 7.13
C ILE A 44 2.67 -20.22 5.82
N THR A 45 3.25 -21.42 5.73
CA THR A 45 3.86 -21.94 4.50
C THR A 45 3.05 -23.13 4.01
N LEU A 46 2.56 -23.02 2.78
CA LEU A 46 1.73 -24.00 2.11
C LEU A 46 2.47 -24.53 0.88
N GLY A 47 2.53 -25.85 0.74
CA GLY A 47 2.89 -26.46 -0.55
C GLY A 47 1.84 -26.14 -1.61
N LEU A 48 2.21 -26.10 -2.90
CA LEU A 48 1.23 -25.88 -3.97
C LEU A 48 0.14 -26.96 -4.02
N ASP A 49 0.46 -28.18 -3.59
CA ASP A 49 -0.44 -29.32 -3.44
C ASP A 49 -1.38 -29.21 -2.24
N GLU A 50 -1.06 -28.36 -1.27
CA GLU A 50 -1.91 -28.06 -0.11
C GLU A 50 -2.93 -26.96 -0.39
N LEU A 51 -2.84 -26.30 -1.54
CA LEU A 51 -3.76 -25.27 -1.98
C LEU A 51 -4.90 -25.86 -2.80
N PRO A 52 -6.10 -25.27 -2.75
CA PRO A 52 -7.16 -25.57 -3.71
C PRO A 52 -6.62 -25.49 -5.14
N SER A 53 -6.96 -26.46 -5.99
CA SER A 53 -6.39 -26.59 -7.35
C SER A 53 -6.50 -25.31 -8.20
N ASN A 54 -7.59 -24.57 -8.07
CA ASN A 54 -7.79 -23.27 -8.71
C ASN A 54 -6.77 -22.22 -8.26
N ILE A 55 -6.42 -22.19 -6.97
CA ILE A 55 -5.45 -21.26 -6.39
C ILE A 55 -4.02 -21.70 -6.71
N GLY A 56 -3.71 -22.99 -6.61
CA GLY A 56 -2.42 -23.53 -7.01
C GLY A 56 -2.09 -23.20 -8.47
N ASN A 57 -3.07 -23.30 -9.37
CA ASN A 57 -2.91 -22.95 -10.77
C ASN A 57 -2.63 -21.46 -11.01
N ILE A 58 -3.18 -20.56 -10.18
CA ILE A 58 -2.90 -19.12 -10.27
C ILE A 58 -1.42 -18.86 -10.00
N PHE A 59 -0.86 -19.43 -8.92
CA PHE A 59 0.56 -19.23 -8.59
C PHE A 59 1.49 -19.81 -9.65
N GLN A 60 1.15 -20.97 -10.23
CA GLN A 60 1.94 -21.61 -11.28
C GLN A 60 2.06 -20.80 -12.58
N GLN A 61 1.29 -19.73 -12.75
CA GLN A 61 1.41 -18.82 -13.90
C GLN A 61 2.56 -17.83 -13.76
N TRP A 62 3.24 -17.77 -12.62
CA TRP A 62 4.26 -16.75 -12.36
C TRP A 62 5.61 -17.41 -12.07
N HIS A 63 6.70 -16.82 -12.54
CA HIS A 63 8.05 -17.20 -12.10
C HIS A 63 8.24 -16.83 -10.63
N GLU A 64 7.76 -15.63 -10.27
CA GLU A 64 7.67 -15.08 -8.93
C GLU A 64 6.44 -14.18 -8.82
N LEU A 65 5.76 -14.23 -7.68
CA LEU A 65 4.62 -13.38 -7.33
C LEU A 65 4.69 -13.01 -5.85
N HIS A 66 4.80 -11.71 -5.59
CA HIS A 66 4.83 -11.14 -4.25
C HIS A 66 3.73 -10.10 -4.11
N VAL A 67 2.76 -10.37 -3.25
CA VAL A 67 1.68 -9.45 -2.90
C VAL A 67 1.99 -8.88 -1.53
N ARG A 68 2.01 -7.56 -1.39
CA ARG A 68 2.19 -6.86 -0.11
C ARG A 68 1.06 -5.89 0.09
N TRP A 69 0.31 -6.06 1.16
CA TRP A 69 -0.70 -5.09 1.56
C TRP A 69 -0.30 -4.44 2.88
N ALA A 70 -0.37 -3.11 2.92
CA ALA A 70 -0.18 -2.33 4.13
C ALA A 70 -1.40 -1.44 4.38
N SER A 71 -1.95 -1.49 5.59
CA SER A 71 -3.08 -0.65 5.93
C SER A 71 -2.67 0.83 6.08
N PRO A 72 -3.62 1.78 5.98
CA PRO A 72 -3.37 3.20 6.23
C PRO A 72 -3.12 3.61 7.69
N LYS A 73 -3.52 2.88 8.73
CA LYS A 73 -3.25 3.31 10.12
C LYS A 73 -1.72 3.42 10.49
N PRO A 74 -1.26 4.44 11.21
CA PRO A 74 0.12 4.51 11.66
C PRO A 74 0.40 3.44 12.72
N HIS A 75 1.65 3.01 12.78
CA HIS A 75 2.19 2.20 13.87
C HIS A 75 3.70 2.46 13.95
N ALA A 76 4.27 2.39 15.15
CA ALA A 76 5.71 2.48 15.34
C ALA A 76 6.42 1.25 14.73
N GLY A 77 7.65 1.45 14.27
CA GLY A 77 8.48 0.37 13.73
C GLY A 77 8.96 -0.48 14.89
N ILE A 78 8.77 -1.80 14.82
CA ILE A 78 9.13 -2.69 15.92
C ILE A 78 10.22 -3.62 15.41
N PRO A 79 11.49 -3.39 15.75
CA PRO A 79 12.56 -4.30 15.37
C PRO A 79 12.26 -5.73 15.82
N PRO A 80 12.49 -6.75 14.97
CA PRO A 80 13.10 -6.68 13.64
C PRO A 80 12.10 -6.45 12.48
N PHE A 81 10.82 -6.24 12.74
CA PHE A 81 9.78 -5.97 11.73
C PHE A 81 9.81 -4.51 11.25
N THR A 82 10.91 -4.12 10.62
CA THR A 82 11.15 -2.74 10.14
C THR A 82 10.73 -2.51 8.70
N SER A 83 10.57 -3.57 7.90
CA SER A 83 10.15 -3.47 6.50
C SER A 83 8.79 -2.80 6.36
N ARG A 84 8.70 -1.76 5.50
CA ARG A 84 7.49 -0.97 5.28
C ARG A 84 7.30 -0.66 3.81
N VAL A 85 6.04 -0.62 3.39
CA VAL A 85 5.60 -0.08 2.10
C VAL A 85 4.54 1.00 2.33
N SER A 86 4.29 1.85 1.33
CA SER A 86 3.20 2.82 1.42
C SER A 86 1.85 2.12 1.52
N PRO A 87 0.81 2.72 2.14
CA PRO A 87 -0.48 2.08 2.27
C PRO A 87 -1.11 1.67 0.94
N GLY A 88 -1.82 0.54 0.95
CA GLY A 88 -2.46 -0.06 -0.23
C GLY A 88 -1.88 -1.43 -0.57
N LEU A 89 -2.29 -1.93 -1.74
CA LEU A 89 -1.87 -3.21 -2.31
C LEU A 89 -0.72 -2.98 -3.29
N HIS A 90 0.38 -3.66 -3.09
CA HIS A 90 1.52 -3.73 -3.99
C HIS A 90 1.65 -5.16 -4.51
N VAL A 91 1.77 -5.34 -5.81
CA VAL A 91 1.98 -6.65 -6.43
C VAL A 91 3.24 -6.56 -7.26
N PHE A 92 4.23 -7.38 -6.94
CA PHE A 92 5.48 -7.50 -7.67
C PHE A 92 5.52 -8.89 -8.30
N PHE A 93 5.78 -8.98 -9.60
CA PHE A 93 5.67 -10.25 -10.29
C PHE A 93 6.59 -10.34 -11.50
N THR A 94 6.85 -11.58 -11.90
CA THR A 94 7.50 -11.91 -13.17
C THR A 94 6.67 -13.00 -13.86
N PRO A 95 6.01 -12.71 -14.99
CA PRO A 95 5.23 -13.70 -15.72
C PRO A 95 6.13 -14.77 -16.35
N LEU A 96 5.60 -15.99 -16.48
CA LEU A 96 6.16 -17.01 -17.36
C LEU A 96 5.86 -16.69 -18.83
N SER A 97 6.54 -17.35 -19.75
CA SER A 97 6.34 -17.14 -21.19
C SER A 97 4.93 -17.50 -21.69
N ASN A 98 4.18 -18.30 -20.93
CA ASN A 98 2.83 -18.76 -21.23
C ASN A 98 1.75 -18.10 -20.35
N THR A 99 2.10 -17.11 -19.52
CA THR A 99 1.14 -16.40 -18.69
C THR A 99 0.17 -15.61 -19.58
N PRO A 100 -1.16 -15.78 -19.40
CA PRO A 100 -2.12 -14.97 -20.13
C PRO A 100 -1.96 -13.48 -19.85
N GLU A 101 -2.18 -12.65 -20.87
CA GLU A 101 -2.01 -11.20 -20.78
C GLU A 101 -3.00 -10.55 -19.79
N ASP A 102 -4.15 -11.15 -19.56
CA ASP A 102 -5.18 -10.72 -18.61
C ASP A 102 -5.06 -11.41 -17.24
N ALA A 103 -4.05 -12.25 -17.00
CA ALA A 103 -3.94 -13.06 -15.78
C ALA A 103 -3.94 -12.21 -14.50
N LEU A 104 -3.14 -11.14 -14.47
CA LEU A 104 -3.10 -10.24 -13.30
C LEU A 104 -4.46 -9.57 -13.08
N CYS A 105 -5.02 -8.96 -14.12
CA CYS A 105 -6.24 -8.16 -13.98
C CYS A 105 -7.48 -9.01 -13.71
N SER A 106 -7.59 -10.19 -14.30
CA SER A 106 -8.67 -11.13 -13.98
C SER A 106 -8.63 -11.56 -12.50
N GLN A 107 -7.43 -11.83 -11.96
CA GLN A 107 -7.24 -12.16 -10.55
C GLN A 107 -7.52 -10.97 -9.64
N LEU A 108 -7.06 -9.77 -10.01
CA LEU A 108 -7.27 -8.56 -9.23
C LEU A 108 -8.73 -8.11 -9.21
N HIS A 109 -9.45 -8.13 -10.33
CA HIS A 109 -10.89 -7.81 -10.36
C HIS A 109 -11.72 -8.81 -9.59
N TRP A 110 -11.28 -10.07 -9.55
CA TRP A 110 -11.91 -11.08 -8.71
C TRP A 110 -11.62 -10.88 -7.22
N LEU A 111 -10.39 -10.50 -6.86
CA LEU A 111 -10.02 -10.19 -5.48
C LEU A 111 -10.63 -8.88 -5.00
N ILE A 112 -10.63 -7.84 -5.84
CA ILE A 112 -11.03 -6.47 -5.55
C ILE A 112 -12.26 -6.15 -6.40
N PRO A 113 -13.47 -6.47 -5.90
CA PRO A 113 -14.67 -6.19 -6.65
C PRO A 113 -14.93 -4.66 -6.70
N PRO A 114 -15.69 -4.19 -7.71
CA PRO A 114 -15.82 -2.76 -8.00
C PRO A 114 -16.41 -1.93 -6.84
N GLU A 115 -17.22 -2.55 -5.98
CA GLU A 115 -17.79 -1.91 -4.80
C GLU A 115 -16.72 -1.50 -3.77
N VAL A 116 -15.60 -2.24 -3.74
CA VAL A 116 -14.48 -2.00 -2.83
C VAL A 116 -13.48 -1.03 -3.44
N SER A 117 -13.18 -1.16 -4.74
CA SER A 117 -12.30 -0.23 -5.46
C SER A 117 -12.97 1.08 -5.84
N ARG A 118 -14.29 1.23 -5.62
CA ARG A 118 -15.09 2.38 -6.04
C ARG A 118 -14.97 2.67 -7.54
N ASP A 119 -14.94 1.62 -8.35
CA ASP A 119 -14.70 1.66 -9.81
C ASP A 119 -13.36 2.29 -10.24
N ASP A 120 -12.40 2.47 -9.33
CA ASP A 120 -11.12 3.14 -9.62
C ASP A 120 -9.95 2.16 -9.88
N LEU A 121 -10.21 0.84 -9.92
CA LEU A 121 -9.16 -0.15 -10.21
C LEU A 121 -8.80 -0.12 -11.70
N LYS A 122 -7.78 0.67 -12.05
CA LYS A 122 -7.17 0.66 -13.37
C LYS A 122 -6.42 -0.65 -13.57
N CYS A 123 -7.10 -1.66 -14.12
CA CYS A 123 -6.48 -2.90 -14.55
C CYS A 123 -7.18 -3.43 -15.80
N SER A 124 -6.58 -3.15 -16.96
CA SER A 124 -7.04 -3.63 -18.27
C SER A 124 -6.29 -4.90 -18.67
N THR A 125 -4.96 -4.80 -18.78
CA THR A 125 -4.06 -5.89 -19.12
C THR A 125 -2.82 -5.87 -18.24
N THR A 126 -2.14 -7.01 -18.11
CA THR A 126 -0.94 -7.15 -17.27
C THR A 126 0.17 -6.21 -17.73
N SER A 127 0.45 -6.12 -19.04
CA SER A 127 1.53 -5.30 -19.57
C SER A 127 1.22 -3.80 -19.55
N SER A 128 -0.01 -3.39 -19.86
CA SER A 128 -0.34 -1.96 -19.97
C SER A 128 -0.59 -1.31 -18.61
N THR A 129 -1.06 -2.08 -17.63
CA THR A 129 -1.36 -1.56 -16.29
C THR A 129 -0.14 -1.58 -15.37
N SER A 130 0.81 -2.50 -15.59
CA SER A 130 1.99 -2.63 -14.73
C SER A 130 3.14 -1.73 -15.15
N THR A 131 4.03 -1.45 -14.20
CA THR A 131 5.24 -0.67 -14.44
C THR A 131 6.46 -1.55 -14.27
N LYS A 132 7.44 -1.42 -15.16
CA LYS A 132 8.73 -2.14 -15.01
C LYS A 132 9.50 -1.59 -13.82
N LEU A 133 10.08 -2.49 -13.02
CA LEU A 133 10.93 -2.09 -11.91
C LEU A 133 12.26 -1.50 -12.44
N PRO A 134 12.77 -0.43 -11.81
CA PRO A 134 13.99 0.22 -12.27
C PRO A 134 15.22 -0.62 -11.96
N ILE A 135 16.05 -0.88 -12.98
CA ILE A 135 17.32 -1.59 -12.84
C ILE A 135 18.42 -0.53 -12.71
N LEU A 136 18.83 -0.23 -11.48
CA LEU A 136 19.93 0.72 -11.24
C LEU A 136 21.32 0.08 -11.41
N SER A 137 21.41 -1.25 -11.31
CA SER A 137 22.63 -2.05 -11.50
C SER A 137 22.25 -3.51 -11.68
N GLU A 138 22.87 -4.21 -12.63
CA GLU A 138 22.69 -5.66 -12.82
C GLU A 138 23.14 -6.49 -11.61
N ARG A 139 23.91 -5.90 -10.68
CA ARG A 139 24.33 -6.55 -9.43
C ARG A 139 23.30 -6.44 -8.29
N PHE A 140 22.27 -5.63 -8.47
CA PHE A 140 21.16 -5.44 -7.51
C PHE A 140 19.88 -5.84 -8.23
N SER A 141 19.71 -7.15 -8.41
CA SER A 141 18.54 -7.69 -9.09
C SER A 141 17.34 -7.65 -8.15
N MET A 142 16.33 -6.86 -8.53
CA MET A 142 14.96 -7.11 -8.09
C MET A 142 14.60 -8.55 -8.43
N SER A 143 13.88 -9.23 -7.55
CA SER A 143 13.42 -10.59 -7.82
C SER A 143 12.30 -10.57 -8.89
N ALA A 144 11.42 -9.57 -8.78
CA ALA A 144 10.37 -9.28 -9.75
C ALA A 144 10.84 -8.36 -10.90
N THR A 145 10.13 -8.43 -12.03
CA THR A 145 10.35 -7.58 -13.22
C THR A 145 9.37 -6.43 -13.32
N SER A 146 8.15 -6.61 -12.82
CA SER A 146 7.06 -5.65 -12.88
C SER A 146 6.42 -5.41 -11.52
N GLN A 147 5.79 -4.25 -11.38
CA GLN A 147 5.02 -3.83 -10.22
C GLN A 147 3.65 -3.32 -10.64
N PHE A 148 2.64 -3.64 -9.82
CA PHE A 148 1.32 -3.04 -9.81
C PHE A 148 1.03 -2.46 -8.42
N TYR A 149 0.30 -1.37 -8.37
CA TYR A 149 -0.18 -0.79 -7.11
C TYR A 149 -1.64 -0.37 -7.23
N ALA A 150 -2.41 -0.62 -6.18
CA ALA A 150 -3.75 -0.07 -6.02
C ALA A 150 -3.95 0.40 -4.58
N TYR A 151 -4.60 1.55 -4.41
CA TYR A 151 -4.98 1.97 -3.08
C TYR A 151 -6.09 1.09 -2.52
N LEU A 152 -5.86 0.55 -1.33
CA LEU A 152 -6.78 -0.33 -0.64
C LEU A 152 -6.70 -0.08 0.86
N ASP A 153 -7.75 0.52 1.42
CA ASP A 153 -7.79 0.98 2.81
C ASP A 153 -7.95 -0.17 3.82
N ASN A 154 -8.67 -1.22 3.46
CA ASN A 154 -8.94 -2.36 4.32
C ASN A 154 -9.03 -3.66 3.51
N ILE A 155 -8.55 -4.76 4.09
CA ILE A 155 -8.74 -6.11 3.54
C ILE A 155 -9.94 -6.84 4.16
N GLY A 156 -10.72 -6.15 5.00
CA GLY A 156 -11.85 -6.74 5.71
C GLY A 156 -12.96 -7.22 4.77
N ALA A 157 -13.16 -6.52 3.66
CA ALA A 157 -14.12 -6.90 2.63
C ALA A 157 -13.80 -8.28 1.99
N TYR A 158 -12.55 -8.73 2.03
CA TYR A 158 -12.12 -9.96 1.35
C TYR A 158 -12.25 -11.21 2.22
N LYS A 159 -12.61 -11.07 3.50
CA LYS A 159 -12.80 -12.22 4.40
C LYS A 159 -13.72 -13.28 3.79
N GLY A 160 -14.90 -12.85 3.32
CA GLY A 160 -15.92 -13.74 2.75
C GLY A 160 -15.42 -14.50 1.52
N PRO A 161 -14.95 -13.80 0.46
CA PRO A 161 -14.32 -14.44 -0.69
C PRO A 161 -13.24 -15.43 -0.27
N TRP A 162 -12.23 -15.01 0.49
CA TRP A 162 -11.12 -15.88 0.90
C TRP A 162 -11.58 -17.11 1.70
N GLN A 163 -12.56 -16.96 2.58
CA GLN A 163 -13.16 -18.08 3.31
C GLN A 163 -13.81 -19.08 2.34
N SER A 164 -14.57 -18.60 1.36
CA SER A 164 -15.26 -19.48 0.41
C SER A 164 -14.32 -20.27 -0.51
N ILE A 165 -13.11 -19.75 -0.72
CA ILE A 165 -12.12 -20.31 -1.64
C ILE A 165 -11.14 -21.24 -0.91
N MET A 166 -10.59 -20.76 0.21
CA MET A 166 -9.51 -21.45 0.92
C MET A 166 -10.04 -22.45 1.95
N CYS A 167 -11.25 -22.23 2.48
CA CYS A 167 -11.81 -23.08 3.53
C CYS A 167 -12.75 -24.12 2.93
N GLU A 168 -12.19 -25.27 2.58
CA GLU A 168 -12.97 -26.41 2.10
C GLU A 168 -13.97 -26.88 3.16
N LYS A 169 -15.12 -27.39 2.68
CA LYS A 169 -16.13 -28.00 3.55
C LYS A 169 -15.54 -29.23 4.23
N GLY A 170 -15.56 -29.23 5.55
CA GLY A 170 -15.00 -30.32 6.33
C GLY A 170 -14.77 -29.96 7.79
N PRO A 171 -14.15 -30.85 8.57
CA PRO A 171 -13.94 -30.65 10.01
C PRO A 171 -13.04 -29.44 10.33
N LEU A 172 -12.19 -29.01 9.38
CA LEU A 172 -11.27 -27.88 9.54
C LEU A 172 -11.82 -26.55 8.99
N GLN A 173 -13.03 -26.53 8.40
CA GLN A 173 -13.60 -25.33 7.78
C GLN A 173 -13.62 -24.14 8.76
N ALA A 174 -14.20 -24.33 9.95
CA ALA A 174 -14.31 -23.27 10.96
C ALA A 174 -12.94 -22.80 11.50
N TYR A 175 -11.94 -23.68 11.53
CA TYR A 175 -10.56 -23.31 11.89
C TYR A 175 -9.95 -22.41 10.81
N CYS A 176 -10.09 -22.78 9.54
CA CYS A 176 -9.67 -21.97 8.41
C CYS A 176 -10.39 -20.61 8.40
N GLU A 177 -11.71 -20.59 8.60
CA GLU A 177 -12.48 -19.35 8.64
C GLU A 177 -12.00 -18.40 9.74
N LYS A 178 -11.65 -18.95 10.92
CA LYS A 178 -11.05 -18.21 12.02
C LYS A 178 -9.67 -17.65 11.66
N LEU A 179 -8.84 -18.41 10.95
CA LEU A 179 -7.54 -17.93 10.48
C LEU A 179 -7.70 -16.78 9.48
N VAL A 180 -8.58 -16.92 8.48
CA VAL A 180 -8.86 -15.86 7.51
C VAL A 180 -9.38 -14.60 8.21
N ASN A 181 -10.28 -14.76 9.18
CA ASN A 181 -10.78 -13.63 9.96
C ASN A 181 -9.68 -12.97 10.80
N ALA A 182 -8.74 -13.74 11.36
CA ALA A 182 -7.59 -13.16 12.04
C ALA A 182 -6.71 -12.36 11.07
N PHE A 183 -6.29 -12.96 9.95
CA PHE A 183 -5.43 -12.30 8.95
C PHE A 183 -6.00 -10.96 8.45
N SER A 184 -7.31 -10.88 8.28
CA SER A 184 -7.97 -9.64 7.85
C SER A 184 -7.91 -8.47 8.84
N THR A 185 -7.50 -8.69 10.10
CA THR A 185 -7.27 -7.61 11.09
C THR A 185 -5.80 -7.20 11.17
N ALA A 186 -4.92 -7.81 10.38
CA ALA A 186 -3.51 -7.49 10.37
C ALA A 186 -3.25 -6.05 9.91
N ARG A 187 -2.10 -5.52 10.32
CA ARG A 187 -1.59 -4.21 9.90
C ARG A 187 -0.96 -4.29 8.51
N SER A 188 -0.29 -5.40 8.23
CA SER A 188 0.21 -5.77 6.91
C SER A 188 0.03 -7.27 6.66
N VAL A 189 -0.13 -7.62 5.39
CA VAL A 189 -0.24 -9.00 4.91
C VAL A 189 0.61 -9.13 3.65
N ASP A 190 1.52 -10.10 3.66
CA ASP A 190 2.36 -10.43 2.52
C ASP A 190 2.04 -11.86 2.05
N ILE A 191 2.06 -12.07 0.74
CA ILE A 191 1.94 -13.37 0.07
C ILE A 191 3.15 -13.50 -0.85
N ASP A 192 4.04 -14.43 -0.56
CA ASP A 192 5.24 -14.68 -1.34
C ASP A 192 5.14 -16.04 -2.03
N TYR A 193 5.43 -16.06 -3.33
CA TYR A 193 5.56 -17.28 -4.12
C TYR A 193 6.71 -17.15 -5.12
N ASP A 194 7.49 -18.21 -5.24
CA ASP A 194 8.52 -18.36 -6.25
C ASP A 194 8.56 -19.80 -6.78
N THR A 195 8.96 -19.94 -8.04
CA THR A 195 9.02 -21.25 -8.72
C THR A 195 10.09 -22.18 -8.14
N ILE A 196 11.09 -21.67 -7.43
CA ILE A 196 12.17 -22.47 -6.85
C ILE A 196 11.67 -23.18 -5.60
N SER A 197 11.01 -22.46 -4.70
CA SER A 197 10.44 -23.01 -3.45
C SER A 197 9.17 -23.83 -3.68
N ARG A 198 8.42 -23.53 -4.76
CA ARG A 198 7.11 -24.13 -5.06
C ARG A 198 6.17 -24.13 -3.85
N SER A 199 6.27 -23.07 -3.05
CA SER A 199 5.51 -22.90 -1.82
C SER A 199 4.95 -21.48 -1.77
N VAL A 200 3.76 -21.34 -1.20
CA VAL A 200 3.14 -20.05 -0.94
C VAL A 200 3.32 -19.73 0.54
N VAL A 201 3.91 -18.58 0.82
CA VAL A 201 4.15 -18.09 2.18
C VAL A 201 3.23 -16.90 2.45
N LEU A 202 2.30 -17.07 3.38
CA LEU A 202 1.44 -16.02 3.88
C LEU A 202 2.03 -15.47 5.16
N THR A 203 2.25 -14.16 5.26
CA THR A 203 2.79 -13.50 6.46
C THR A 203 1.86 -12.37 6.87
N ALA A 204 1.39 -12.38 8.11
CA ALA A 204 0.57 -11.30 8.67
C ALA A 204 1.24 -10.70 9.90
N LEU A 205 1.24 -9.38 10.01
CA LEU A 205 1.87 -8.64 11.10
C LEU A 205 0.84 -7.82 11.88
N TRP A 206 0.91 -7.90 13.20
CA TRP A 206 0.21 -7.04 14.15
C TRP A 206 1.25 -6.37 15.05
N PRO A 207 1.49 -5.06 14.88
CA PRO A 207 2.45 -4.33 15.71
C PRO A 207 2.06 -4.34 17.19
N VAL A 208 0.76 -4.26 17.48
CA VAL A 208 0.20 -4.27 18.82
C VAL A 208 -1.03 -5.17 18.86
N ALA A 209 -1.38 -5.65 20.05
CA ALA A 209 -2.68 -6.26 20.27
C ALA A 209 -3.75 -5.15 20.25
N GLU A 210 -4.66 -5.19 19.26
CA GLU A 210 -5.70 -4.17 19.10
C GLU A 210 -6.75 -4.25 20.24
N LYS A 211 -7.26 -3.08 20.66
CA LYS A 211 -8.23 -2.91 21.75
C LYS A 211 -9.61 -3.50 21.38
N GLU A 212 -10.22 -4.27 22.27
CA GLU A 212 -11.68 -4.27 22.37
C GLU A 212 -12.08 -3.01 23.17
N SER A 213 -13.14 -2.33 22.74
CA SER A 213 -13.50 -0.99 23.18
C SER A 213 -13.44 -0.76 24.71
N TRP A 214 -12.80 0.35 25.10
CA TRP A 214 -12.81 1.02 26.42
C TRP A 214 -11.87 0.56 27.55
N GLU A 215 -10.94 -0.39 27.35
CA GLU A 215 -9.90 -0.68 28.35
C GLU A 215 -8.47 -0.42 27.84
N LYS A 216 -7.54 -0.18 28.78
CA LYS A 216 -6.10 0.05 28.53
C LYS A 216 -5.52 -1.07 27.66
N GLU A 217 -4.46 -0.75 26.90
CA GLU A 217 -3.75 -1.67 25.98
C GLU A 217 -3.69 -3.10 26.53
N LYS A 218 -4.45 -4.01 25.91
CA LYS A 218 -4.52 -5.41 26.33
C LYS A 218 -3.38 -6.16 25.64
N GLY A 219 -2.45 -6.72 26.40
CA GLY A 219 -1.42 -7.58 25.83
C GLY A 219 -2.03 -8.85 25.23
N TRP A 220 -1.29 -9.53 24.37
CA TRP A 220 -1.73 -10.78 23.76
C TRP A 220 -2.11 -11.81 24.82
N THR A 221 -3.38 -12.19 24.80
CA THR A 221 -3.89 -13.34 25.54
C THR A 221 -4.42 -14.33 24.52
N SER A 222 -3.64 -15.36 24.22
CA SER A 222 -3.93 -16.30 23.14
C SER A 222 -3.60 -17.71 23.55
N THR A 223 -4.40 -18.67 23.07
CA THR A 223 -4.12 -20.09 23.20
C THR A 223 -3.95 -20.68 21.81
N HIS A 224 -2.80 -21.30 21.58
CA HIS A 224 -2.41 -21.97 20.34
C HIS A 224 -2.37 -23.47 20.55
N ARG A 225 -2.85 -24.20 19.55
CA ARG A 225 -2.91 -25.66 19.51
C ARG A 225 -2.67 -26.12 18.08
N LEU A 226 -2.32 -27.39 17.93
CA LEU A 226 -2.27 -28.04 16.61
C LEU A 226 -3.66 -28.05 15.96
N PRO A 227 -3.77 -28.02 14.62
CA PRO A 227 -5.05 -28.12 13.92
C PRO A 227 -5.86 -29.37 14.30
N SER A 228 -5.19 -30.48 14.62
CA SER A 228 -5.81 -31.73 15.09
C SER A 228 -6.65 -31.56 16.36
N ALA A 229 -6.26 -30.66 17.26
CA ALA A 229 -7.03 -30.36 18.47
C ALA A 229 -8.43 -29.84 18.15
N TRP A 230 -8.58 -29.10 17.04
CA TRP A 230 -9.88 -28.64 16.57
C TRP A 230 -10.75 -29.82 16.12
N MET A 231 -10.17 -30.76 15.37
CA MET A 231 -10.89 -31.94 14.90
C MET A 231 -11.34 -32.83 16.06
N ILE A 232 -10.49 -33.07 17.06
CA ILE A 232 -10.82 -33.86 18.25
C ILE A 232 -11.98 -33.20 19.02
N LYS A 233 -11.89 -31.89 19.28
CA LYS A 233 -12.91 -31.14 20.02
C LYS A 233 -14.28 -31.18 19.34
N HIS A 234 -14.31 -31.22 18.01
CA HIS A 234 -15.54 -31.17 17.21
C HIS A 234 -15.93 -32.53 16.63
N GLY A 235 -15.38 -33.63 17.16
CA GLY A 235 -15.80 -35.00 16.84
C GLY A 235 -15.37 -35.50 15.45
N GLY A 236 -14.40 -34.84 14.81
CA GLY A 236 -13.89 -35.19 13.49
C GLY A 236 -12.67 -36.11 13.48
N LEU A 237 -12.07 -36.41 14.63
CA LEU A 237 -10.93 -37.34 14.74
C LEU A 237 -10.86 -37.93 16.16
N SER A 238 -10.48 -39.21 16.29
CA SER A 238 -10.14 -39.79 17.59
C SER A 238 -8.76 -39.32 18.07
N PRO A 239 -8.53 -39.09 19.39
CA PRO A 239 -7.22 -38.71 19.92
C PRO A 239 -6.06 -39.64 19.53
N ASN A 240 -6.36 -40.90 19.19
CA ASN A 240 -5.37 -41.91 18.81
C ASN A 240 -5.05 -41.96 17.30
N GLU A 241 -5.75 -41.18 16.48
CA GLU A 241 -5.61 -41.17 15.01
C GLU A 241 -4.89 -39.90 14.49
N VAL A 242 -4.32 -39.10 15.39
CA VAL A 242 -3.69 -37.81 15.04
C VAL A 242 -2.50 -38.03 14.09
N PRO A 243 -2.55 -37.52 12.85
CA PRO A 243 -1.41 -37.55 11.94
C PRO A 243 -0.27 -36.75 12.57
N THR A 244 0.86 -37.42 12.83
CA THR A 244 1.95 -36.87 13.64
C THR A 244 2.97 -36.07 12.83
N GLU A 245 2.97 -36.18 11.50
CA GLU A 245 4.09 -35.69 10.67
C GLU A 245 3.81 -34.44 9.81
N ASP A 246 2.54 -34.05 9.57
CA ASP A 246 2.24 -33.08 8.49
C ASP A 246 1.82 -31.65 8.93
N SER A 247 1.61 -31.42 10.23
CA SER A 247 1.23 -30.09 10.74
C SER A 247 2.09 -29.67 11.93
N THR A 248 3.05 -28.79 11.67
CA THR A 248 3.91 -28.20 12.70
C THR A 248 3.49 -26.74 12.96
N VAL A 249 3.42 -26.37 14.24
CA VAL A 249 3.21 -25.00 14.68
C VAL A 249 4.38 -24.61 15.56
N GLU A 250 5.26 -23.78 15.03
CA GLU A 250 6.40 -23.21 15.75
C GLU A 250 5.97 -21.90 16.42
N ILE A 251 6.25 -21.75 17.71
CA ILE A 251 5.91 -20.54 18.44
C ILE A 251 7.18 -20.00 19.08
N GLY A 252 7.57 -18.79 18.70
CA GLY A 252 8.69 -18.06 19.29
C GLY A 252 8.20 -16.86 20.06
N VAL A 253 8.66 -16.67 21.29
CA VAL A 253 8.55 -15.40 22.02
C VAL A 253 9.96 -14.87 22.16
N LEU A 254 10.24 -13.77 21.48
CA LEU A 254 11.54 -13.14 21.42
C LEU A 254 11.50 -11.87 22.26
N SER A 255 12.41 -11.76 23.21
CA SER A 255 12.75 -10.51 23.86
C SER A 255 14.03 -9.96 23.24
N HIS A 256 14.13 -8.64 23.16
CA HIS A 256 15.40 -8.01 22.84
C HIS A 256 16.25 -8.03 24.13
N GLU A 257 17.33 -8.81 24.19
CA GLU A 257 18.23 -8.74 25.34
C GLU A 257 18.97 -7.40 25.31
N GLY A 258 18.87 -6.62 26.40
CA GLY A 258 19.73 -5.46 26.60
C GLY A 258 21.17 -5.93 26.78
N ASN A 259 22.11 -5.25 26.14
CA ASN A 259 23.52 -5.62 26.17
C ASN A 259 24.12 -5.67 27.59
N ALA A 260 24.85 -6.75 27.90
CA ALA A 260 25.68 -6.84 29.09
C ALA A 260 26.98 -6.03 28.98
N ASP A 261 27.48 -5.80 27.75
CA ASP A 261 28.64 -4.98 27.45
C ASP A 261 28.23 -3.71 26.67
N PRO A 262 28.53 -2.50 27.18
CA PRO A 262 28.16 -1.25 26.52
C PRO A 262 28.89 -0.99 25.19
N GLU A 263 29.87 -1.82 24.83
CA GLU A 263 30.67 -1.68 23.59
C GLU A 263 30.19 -2.56 22.43
N ASP A 264 29.32 -3.57 22.66
CA ASP A 264 29.00 -4.61 21.68
C ASP A 264 27.54 -4.56 21.16
N ILE A 265 27.14 -3.45 20.50
CA ILE A 265 25.73 -3.20 20.10
C ILE A 265 25.22 -4.21 19.05
N GLN A 266 24.38 -5.17 19.46
CA GLN A 266 23.54 -5.95 18.55
C GLN A 266 22.09 -5.46 18.57
N PHE A 267 21.62 -5.14 17.36
CA PHE A 267 20.30 -4.69 16.91
C PHE A 267 19.91 -3.21 17.18
N GLY A 268 19.81 -2.47 16.07
CA GLY A 268 18.56 -1.79 15.75
C GLY A 268 18.36 -0.33 16.19
N GLY A 269 19.37 0.53 16.15
CA GLY A 269 19.11 1.98 16.23
C GLY A 269 20.35 2.82 16.52
N PHE A 270 20.65 3.73 15.58
CA PHE A 270 21.77 4.69 15.57
C PHE A 270 23.18 4.08 15.64
N LEU A 271 23.86 4.01 14.49
CA LEU A 271 25.33 3.93 14.43
C LEU A 271 25.92 5.25 14.96
N THR A 272 26.00 5.35 16.28
CA THR A 272 26.86 6.30 16.98
C THR A 272 27.43 5.56 18.18
N VAL A 273 28.77 5.55 18.27
CA VAL A 273 29.45 5.07 19.47
C VAL A 273 29.29 6.16 20.53
N LEU A 274 28.46 5.88 21.54
CA LEU A 274 28.24 6.77 22.68
C LEU A 274 29.57 7.00 23.42
N GLY A 275 30.12 8.23 23.28
CA GLY A 275 31.40 8.63 23.86
C GLY A 275 32.47 9.05 22.84
N GLN A 276 32.30 8.74 21.54
CA GLN A 276 33.21 9.16 20.47
C GLN A 276 32.52 10.02 19.38
N ASP A 277 31.26 9.70 19.05
CA ASP A 277 30.54 10.37 17.97
C ASP A 277 29.48 11.32 18.49
N GLN A 278 29.50 12.59 18.03
CA GLN A 278 28.46 13.58 18.34
C GLN A 278 27.30 13.59 17.31
N LYS A 279 27.42 12.82 16.21
CA LYS A 279 26.44 12.70 15.10
C LYS A 279 26.56 11.31 14.43
N PRO A 280 25.50 10.79 13.76
CA PRO A 280 25.59 9.53 13.00
C PRO A 280 26.72 9.59 11.97
N THR A 281 27.49 8.50 11.86
CA THR A 281 28.61 8.39 10.92
C THR A 281 28.17 8.57 9.45
N PRO A 282 29.05 9.05 8.55
CA PRO A 282 28.71 9.46 7.17
C PRO A 282 28.27 8.34 6.20
N SER A 283 27.99 7.12 6.68
CA SER A 283 27.57 5.98 5.85
C SER A 283 26.05 5.92 5.60
N CYS A 284 25.23 6.55 6.45
CA CYS A 284 23.78 6.55 6.34
C CYS A 284 23.25 7.70 5.49
N LYS A 285 22.34 7.41 4.56
CA LYS A 285 21.69 8.42 3.70
C LYS A 285 20.18 8.37 3.88
N LEU A 286 19.57 9.53 4.10
CA LEU A 286 18.14 9.69 4.22
C LEU A 286 17.49 9.66 2.83
N HIS A 287 16.42 8.87 2.70
CA HIS A 287 15.65 8.71 1.48
C HIS A 287 14.15 8.83 1.74
N ALA A 288 13.41 9.19 0.69
CA ALA A 288 11.96 9.13 0.65
C ALA A 288 11.53 8.37 -0.60
N HIS A 289 10.73 7.32 -0.42
CA HIS A 289 10.10 6.57 -1.49
C HIS A 289 8.63 6.98 -1.61
N LEU A 290 8.24 7.45 -2.79
CA LEU A 290 6.89 7.88 -3.11
C LEU A 290 6.26 6.87 -4.06
N THR A 291 5.08 6.39 -3.69
CA THR A 291 4.18 5.64 -4.55
C THR A 291 3.12 6.60 -5.05
N LEU A 292 3.15 6.92 -6.34
CA LEU A 292 2.29 7.94 -6.95
C LEU A 292 1.25 7.24 -7.81
N PRO A 293 -0.03 7.25 -7.42
CA PRO A 293 -1.11 6.83 -8.30
C PRO A 293 -1.12 7.65 -9.59
N SER A 294 -1.67 7.11 -10.68
CA SER A 294 -1.62 7.70 -12.03
C SER A 294 -2.03 9.17 -12.12
N TYR A 295 -2.94 9.64 -11.29
CA TYR A 295 -3.36 11.04 -11.27
C TYR A 295 -2.31 12.02 -10.72
N LEU A 296 -1.28 11.52 -10.02
CA LEU A 296 -0.13 12.32 -9.59
C LEU A 296 1.09 11.95 -10.43
N PHE A 297 1.88 12.95 -10.78
CA PHE A 297 3.15 12.74 -11.47
C PHE A 297 4.21 13.75 -11.03
N ILE A 298 5.46 13.39 -11.34
CA ILE A 298 6.65 14.19 -11.08
C ILE A 298 7.15 14.72 -12.41
N ASP A 299 7.32 16.04 -12.50
CA ASP A 299 8.07 16.63 -13.60
C ASP A 299 9.56 16.40 -13.37
N LYS A 300 10.10 15.35 -14.01
CA LYS A 300 11.51 14.95 -13.89
C LYS A 300 12.49 16.08 -14.21
N TYR A 301 12.12 17.04 -15.06
CA TYR A 301 13.01 18.12 -15.46
C TYR A 301 13.21 19.14 -14.33
N GLN A 302 12.23 19.30 -13.43
CA GLN A 302 12.35 20.14 -12.23
C GLN A 302 13.43 19.65 -11.26
N PHE A 303 13.72 18.34 -11.27
CA PHE A 303 14.69 17.72 -10.35
C PHE A 303 16.09 17.60 -10.94
N THR A 304 16.39 18.33 -12.01
CA THR A 304 17.73 18.39 -12.61
C THR A 304 18.55 19.59 -12.13
N ASP A 305 17.89 20.68 -11.73
CA ASP A 305 18.56 21.88 -11.26
C ASP A 305 19.01 21.75 -9.79
N ALA A 306 20.32 21.88 -9.55
CA ALA A 306 20.90 21.76 -8.23
C ALA A 306 20.42 22.85 -7.26
N LEU A 307 20.15 24.07 -7.76
CA LEU A 307 19.66 25.18 -6.92
C LEU A 307 18.22 24.92 -6.47
N PHE A 308 17.36 24.48 -7.39
CA PHE A 308 16.01 24.05 -7.06
C PHE A 308 16.00 22.92 -6.03
N LEU A 309 16.79 21.85 -6.26
CA LEU A 309 16.91 20.74 -5.33
C LEU A 309 17.37 21.20 -3.93
N ALA A 310 18.41 22.03 -3.86
CA ALA A 310 18.90 22.58 -2.61
C ALA A 310 17.84 23.42 -1.88
N SER A 311 17.07 24.25 -2.61
CA SER A 311 15.99 25.07 -2.03
C SER A 311 14.84 24.24 -1.42
N LYS A 312 14.71 22.98 -1.87
CA LYS A 312 13.69 22.02 -1.41
C LYS A 312 14.24 21.00 -0.42
N ASN A 313 15.49 21.13 -0.01
CA ASN A 313 16.21 20.18 0.84
C ASN A 313 16.23 18.75 0.25
N ILE A 314 16.33 18.67 -1.07
CA ILE A 314 16.47 17.43 -1.82
C ILE A 314 17.91 17.36 -2.33
N LYS A 315 18.55 16.19 -2.24
CA LYS A 315 19.90 15.99 -2.75
C LYS A 315 19.89 15.49 -4.20
N SER A 316 19.00 14.57 -4.53
CA SER A 316 18.84 14.04 -5.89
C SER A 316 17.60 13.17 -6.02
N LEU A 317 16.96 13.17 -7.20
CA LEU A 317 16.07 12.09 -7.63
C LEU A 317 16.94 10.88 -8.04
N ARG A 318 16.83 9.77 -7.31
CA ARG A 318 17.67 8.57 -7.50
C ARG A 318 17.08 7.58 -8.49
N SER A 319 15.76 7.46 -8.49
CA SER A 319 15.03 6.57 -9.37
C SER A 319 13.64 7.13 -9.62
N LEU A 320 13.15 7.00 -10.85
CA LEU A 320 11.77 7.27 -11.23
C LEU A 320 11.37 6.22 -12.27
N SER A 321 10.29 5.48 -12.01
CA SER A 321 9.80 4.40 -12.87
C SER A 321 8.27 4.43 -12.96
N GLY A 322 7.72 4.05 -14.11
CA GLY A 322 6.27 4.03 -14.38
C GLY A 322 5.79 5.17 -15.27
N ALA A 323 4.55 5.62 -15.06
CA ALA A 323 3.90 6.66 -15.85
C ALA A 323 4.54 8.04 -15.64
N THR A 324 5.38 8.46 -16.59
CA THR A 324 6.14 9.72 -16.53
C THR A 324 5.76 10.73 -17.61
N ASP A 325 4.70 10.46 -18.37
CA ASP A 325 4.14 11.41 -19.34
C ASP A 325 3.68 12.67 -18.59
N LEU A 326 4.08 13.86 -19.03
CA LEU A 326 3.79 15.12 -18.34
C LEU A 326 2.50 15.79 -18.82
N GLU A 327 1.91 15.29 -19.91
CA GLU A 327 0.80 15.93 -20.62
C GLU A 327 -0.46 15.06 -20.63
N ALA A 328 -0.32 13.73 -20.56
CA ALA A 328 -1.44 12.81 -20.61
C ALA A 328 -2.42 13.03 -19.44
N PRO A 329 -3.73 13.11 -19.69
CA PRO A 329 -4.73 13.13 -18.62
C PRO A 329 -4.86 11.75 -17.97
N ASP A 330 -5.48 11.70 -16.78
CA ASP A 330 -5.54 10.48 -15.97
C ASP A 330 -6.24 9.31 -16.67
N TRP A 331 -7.29 9.56 -17.44
CA TRP A 331 -8.06 8.52 -18.15
C TRP A 331 -7.36 7.94 -19.38
N VAL A 332 -6.23 8.52 -19.81
CA VAL A 332 -5.40 7.97 -20.90
C VAL A 332 -4.26 7.10 -20.36
N VAL A 333 -3.83 7.35 -19.12
CA VAL A 333 -2.78 6.58 -18.46
C VAL A 333 -3.35 5.25 -18.00
N GLU A 334 -2.92 4.17 -18.66
CA GLU A 334 -3.32 2.81 -18.31
C GLU A 334 -2.52 2.25 -17.13
N GLU A 335 -1.25 2.67 -16.95
CA GLU A 335 -0.47 2.23 -15.81
C GLU A 335 -1.09 2.69 -14.49
N TRP A 336 -0.86 1.92 -13.43
CA TRP A 336 -1.32 2.31 -12.10
C TRP A 336 -0.76 3.66 -11.62
N GLY A 337 0.40 4.07 -12.12
CA GLY A 337 1.09 5.29 -11.76
C GLY A 337 2.61 5.20 -11.85
N SER A 338 3.32 5.78 -10.89
CA SER A 338 4.79 5.80 -10.86
C SER A 338 5.36 5.65 -9.44
N ALA A 339 6.61 5.22 -9.36
CA ALA A 339 7.37 5.14 -8.11
C ALA A 339 8.62 6.02 -8.22
N ALA A 340 8.90 6.80 -7.18
CA ALA A 340 10.03 7.70 -7.14
C ALA A 340 10.84 7.55 -5.85
N LEU A 341 12.15 7.45 -5.98
CA LEU A 341 13.08 7.41 -4.85
C LEU A 341 13.91 8.69 -4.83
N PHE A 342 13.79 9.47 -3.74
CA PHE A 342 14.59 10.66 -3.50
C PHE A 342 15.66 10.40 -2.46
N GLN A 343 16.84 10.97 -2.66
CA GLN A 343 17.81 11.17 -1.59
C GLN A 343 17.62 12.59 -1.03
N LEU A 344 17.49 12.70 0.28
CA LEU A 344 17.16 13.94 0.97
C LEU A 344 18.42 14.64 1.49
N ALA A 345 18.38 15.97 1.59
CA ALA A 345 19.33 16.71 2.41
C ALA A 345 18.91 16.51 3.87
N GLY A 346 19.84 16.24 4.79
CA GLY A 346 19.57 15.80 6.17
C GLY A 346 18.85 16.81 7.10
N THR A 347 18.09 17.74 6.55
CA THR A 347 17.21 18.71 7.22
C THR A 347 15.77 18.18 7.21
N TRP A 348 14.99 18.48 8.27
CA TRP A 348 13.66 17.90 8.45
C TRP A 348 12.52 18.50 7.61
N ASN A 349 12.67 19.73 7.12
CA ASN A 349 11.65 20.36 6.27
C ASN A 349 11.96 20.14 4.80
N ILE A 350 11.29 19.18 4.17
CA ILE A 350 11.52 18.78 2.77
C ILE A 350 10.24 19.03 1.98
N SER A 351 10.36 19.52 0.75
CA SER A 351 9.21 19.79 -0.11
C SER A 351 9.40 19.20 -1.49
N ILE A 352 8.66 18.14 -1.81
CA ILE A 352 8.71 17.49 -3.13
C ILE A 352 7.52 18.01 -3.96
N PRO A 353 7.75 18.79 -5.03
CA PRO A 353 6.66 19.24 -5.89
C PRO A 353 6.06 18.05 -6.65
N LEU A 354 4.73 17.95 -6.63
CA LEU A 354 3.95 16.97 -7.37
C LEU A 354 2.96 17.72 -8.26
N HIS A 355 2.64 17.12 -9.41
CA HIS A 355 1.67 17.65 -10.37
C HIS A 355 0.47 16.73 -10.45
N LEU A 356 -0.69 17.31 -10.72
CA LEU A 356 -1.96 16.60 -10.82
C LEU A 356 -2.40 16.53 -12.28
N ARG A 357 -2.76 15.33 -12.74
CA ARG A 357 -3.36 15.13 -14.06
C ARG A 357 -4.81 15.58 -14.07
N TYR A 358 -5.33 15.89 -15.25
CA TYR A 358 -6.76 16.08 -15.42
C TYR A 358 -7.52 14.80 -15.05
N LEU A 359 -8.52 14.94 -14.19
CA LEU A 359 -9.40 13.86 -13.77
C LEU A 359 -10.73 13.88 -14.53
N PRO A 360 -11.42 12.74 -14.66
CA PRO A 360 -12.75 12.69 -15.27
C PRO A 360 -13.75 13.62 -14.58
N ALA A 361 -14.70 14.13 -15.36
CA ALA A 361 -15.76 14.99 -14.86
C ALA A 361 -16.58 14.32 -13.72
N SER A 362 -17.22 15.15 -12.90
CA SER A 362 -18.05 14.72 -11.77
C SER A 362 -19.32 15.56 -11.69
N HIS A 363 -20.40 14.98 -11.17
CA HIS A 363 -21.66 15.71 -11.00
C HIS A 363 -21.51 16.91 -10.05
N THR A 364 -20.70 16.76 -8.99
CA THR A 364 -20.47 17.81 -7.98
C THR A 364 -19.43 18.84 -8.40
N GLY A 365 -18.67 18.59 -9.47
CA GLY A 365 -17.49 19.38 -9.85
C GLY A 365 -16.25 19.11 -8.99
N TYR A 366 -16.28 18.10 -8.12
CA TYR A 366 -15.12 17.67 -7.35
C TYR A 366 -14.97 16.15 -7.38
N ARG A 367 -13.72 15.69 -7.33
CA ARG A 367 -13.33 14.30 -7.05
C ARG A 367 -12.37 14.28 -5.88
N THR A 368 -12.49 13.29 -5.01
CA THR A 368 -11.58 13.10 -3.89
C THR A 368 -10.67 11.92 -4.20
N VAL A 369 -9.35 12.13 -4.14
CA VAL A 369 -8.36 11.11 -4.50
C VAL A 369 -7.42 10.79 -3.33
N PRO A 370 -7.09 9.51 -3.07
CA PRO A 370 -6.29 9.09 -1.91
C PRO A 370 -4.78 9.04 -2.20
N VAL A 371 -4.01 9.94 -1.61
CA VAL A 371 -2.55 10.02 -1.77
C VAL A 371 -1.86 9.30 -0.62
N PRO A 372 -1.20 8.16 -0.86
CA PRO A 372 -0.49 7.46 0.21
C PRO A 372 0.73 8.28 0.67
N TRP A 373 1.02 8.24 1.97
CA TRP A 373 2.20 8.87 2.53
C TRP A 373 3.49 8.23 1.99
N PRO A 374 4.57 9.02 1.84
CA PRO A 374 5.86 8.49 1.46
C PRO A 374 6.45 7.62 2.57
N VAL A 375 7.26 6.63 2.18
CA VAL A 375 8.08 5.87 3.12
C VAL A 375 9.42 6.59 3.27
N VAL A 376 9.69 7.12 4.44
CA VAL A 376 10.93 7.86 4.75
C VAL A 376 11.84 6.98 5.61
N PHE A 377 13.10 6.83 5.20
CA PHE A 377 14.03 5.92 5.86
C PHE A 377 15.50 6.30 5.65
N TRP A 378 16.36 5.91 6.58
CA TRP A 378 17.80 5.87 6.38
C TRP A 378 18.21 4.53 5.77
N ALA A 379 19.02 4.60 4.72
CA ALA A 379 19.74 3.45 4.19
C ALA A 379 21.19 3.53 4.67
N CYS A 380 21.62 2.56 5.46
CA CYS A 380 22.95 2.47 6.05
C CYS A 380 23.67 1.22 5.53
N HIS A 381 24.95 1.35 5.18
CA HIS A 381 25.77 0.19 4.84
C HIS A 381 26.10 -0.59 6.13
N ALA A 382 25.90 -1.91 6.14
CA ALA A 382 26.27 -2.76 7.25
C ALA A 382 27.78 -3.07 7.20
N ASP A 383 28.52 -2.71 8.26
CA ASP A 383 29.95 -2.96 8.35
C ASP A 383 30.27 -4.46 8.44
N SER A 384 31.42 -4.85 7.89
CA SER A 384 31.85 -6.25 7.71
C SER A 384 32.09 -7.05 9.00
N GLY A 385 32.00 -6.42 10.18
CA GLY A 385 32.16 -7.05 11.50
C GLY A 385 30.86 -7.29 12.26
N ALA A 386 29.70 -6.79 11.80
CA ALA A 386 28.45 -6.96 12.51
C ALA A 386 27.92 -8.40 12.39
N GLN A 387 27.74 -9.09 13.51
CA GLN A 387 26.93 -10.33 13.53
C GLN A 387 25.53 -9.96 13.02
N HIS A 388 25.05 -10.67 11.99
CA HIS A 388 23.82 -10.37 11.24
C HIS A 388 23.86 -9.07 10.40
N ALA A 389 24.75 -9.00 9.39
CA ALA A 389 24.85 -7.85 8.48
C ALA A 389 23.51 -7.44 7.81
N SER A 390 22.59 -8.38 7.57
CA SER A 390 21.25 -8.14 7.02
C SER A 390 20.16 -8.63 7.98
N ASN A 391 19.07 -7.85 8.11
CA ASN A 391 17.90 -8.25 8.88
C ASN A 391 17.11 -9.33 8.10
N PRO A 392 16.88 -10.54 8.65
CA PRO A 392 16.16 -11.62 7.95
C PRO A 392 14.66 -11.32 7.70
N PHE A 393 14.11 -10.29 8.35
CA PHE A 393 12.73 -9.85 8.15
C PHE A 393 12.62 -8.75 7.08
N ASP A 394 13.74 -8.19 6.62
CA ASP A 394 13.75 -7.22 5.52
C ASP A 394 13.63 -7.94 4.17
N ARG A 395 12.88 -7.34 3.24
CA ARG A 395 12.66 -7.86 1.88
C ARG A 395 13.59 -7.15 0.90
N THR A 396 14.89 -7.36 1.07
CA THR A 396 15.97 -6.63 0.38
C THR A 396 15.98 -6.72 -1.16
N HIS A 397 15.16 -7.58 -1.77
CA HIS A 397 15.08 -7.79 -3.23
C HIS A 397 13.75 -7.36 -3.85
N LEU A 398 12.91 -6.65 -3.11
CA LEU A 398 11.55 -6.31 -3.51
C LEU A 398 11.26 -4.83 -3.29
N GLY A 399 10.49 -4.19 -4.18
CA GLY A 399 10.10 -2.78 -3.99
C GLY A 399 11.27 -1.81 -4.07
N TYR A 400 11.31 -0.81 -3.18
CA TYR A 400 12.43 0.15 -3.18
C TYR A 400 13.66 -0.41 -2.49
N GLU A 401 13.51 -1.42 -1.63
CA GLU A 401 14.60 -2.06 -0.92
C GLU A 401 15.62 -2.67 -1.89
N GLY A 402 15.15 -3.24 -3.01
CA GLY A 402 16.02 -3.79 -4.05
C GLY A 402 16.80 -2.75 -4.87
N LEU A 403 16.56 -1.45 -4.66
CA LEU A 403 17.39 -0.37 -5.24
C LEU A 403 18.70 -0.16 -4.47
N PHE A 404 18.86 -0.87 -3.35
CA PHE A 404 20.03 -0.83 -2.49
C PHE A 404 20.75 -2.18 -2.49
N GLY A 405 22.02 -2.17 -2.06
CA GLY A 405 22.81 -3.40 -1.99
C GLY A 405 22.33 -4.35 -0.89
N PRO A 406 22.62 -5.66 -0.98
CA PRO A 406 22.15 -6.67 -0.01
C PRO A 406 22.67 -6.47 1.42
N LYS A 407 23.71 -5.64 1.59
CA LYS A 407 24.28 -5.24 2.90
C LYS A 407 23.77 -3.87 3.34
N THR A 408 22.52 -3.54 3.02
CA THR A 408 21.88 -2.29 3.45
C THR A 408 20.91 -2.57 4.57
N ARG A 409 21.01 -1.79 5.65
CA ARG A 409 20.02 -1.77 6.73
C ARG A 409 19.12 -0.56 6.54
N PHE A 410 17.83 -0.78 6.71
CA PHE A 410 16.81 0.25 6.60
C PHE A 410 16.32 0.65 7.99
N LEU A 411 16.35 1.94 8.29
CA LEU A 411 15.78 2.51 9.51
C LEU A 411 14.66 3.46 9.10
N HIS A 412 13.42 3.09 9.36
CA HIS A 412 12.27 3.90 8.97
C HIS A 412 11.96 4.99 9.97
N VAL A 413 11.53 6.14 9.45
CA VAL A 413 10.98 7.22 10.27
C VAL A 413 9.55 6.85 10.62
N ASP A 414 9.22 6.87 11.90
CA ASP A 414 7.84 6.64 12.33
C ASP A 414 6.96 7.86 11.99
N PRO A 415 5.82 7.65 11.31
CA PRO A 415 4.90 8.71 11.01
C PRO A 415 4.23 9.20 12.30
N LYS A 416 4.19 10.51 12.49
CA LYS A 416 3.46 11.17 13.58
C LYS A 416 2.44 12.14 13.01
N PRO A 417 1.25 12.27 13.63
CA PRO A 417 0.29 13.29 13.24
C PRO A 417 0.89 14.69 13.39
N ASP A 418 0.42 15.59 12.54
CA ASP A 418 0.85 16.99 12.50
C ASP A 418 0.34 17.72 13.75
N VAL A 419 1.25 18.13 14.63
CA VAL A 419 0.95 18.85 15.87
C VAL A 419 1.30 20.32 15.71
N ASP A 420 0.44 21.20 16.22
CA ASP A 420 0.72 22.63 16.26
C ASP A 420 1.94 22.95 17.14
N ALA A 421 2.40 24.21 17.10
CA ALA A 421 3.53 24.66 17.91
C ALA A 421 3.31 24.56 19.44
N LYS A 422 2.10 24.24 19.89
CA LYS A 422 1.71 24.02 21.29
C LYS A 422 1.51 22.53 21.62
N GLY A 423 1.77 21.63 20.67
CA GLY A 423 1.61 20.18 20.82
C GLY A 423 0.16 19.69 20.73
N GLN A 424 -0.78 20.51 20.24
CA GLN A 424 -2.14 20.09 19.95
C GLN A 424 -2.24 19.62 18.49
N GLU A 425 -2.87 18.48 18.24
CA GLU A 425 -3.15 18.03 16.87
C GLU A 425 -3.87 19.13 16.06
N LEU A 426 -3.29 19.46 14.91
CA LEU A 426 -3.96 20.32 13.94
C LEU A 426 -5.17 19.56 13.41
N ILE A 427 -6.36 19.97 13.85
CA ILE A 427 -7.63 19.46 13.34
C ILE A 427 -7.71 19.86 11.85
N ARG A 428 -7.27 18.96 10.97
CA ARG A 428 -7.52 19.07 9.54
C ARG A 428 -9.02 18.89 9.34
N GLU A 429 -9.61 19.66 8.41
CA GLU A 429 -11.04 19.64 8.11
C GLU A 429 -11.52 18.18 7.99
N LYS A 430 -12.35 17.75 8.95
CA LYS A 430 -12.79 16.36 9.15
C LYS A 430 -13.42 15.80 7.86
N LEU A 431 -12.62 15.20 7.00
CA LEU A 431 -13.12 14.17 6.11
C LEU A 431 -13.48 12.97 7.01
N LEU A 432 -14.52 12.20 6.68
CA LEU A 432 -15.06 11.08 7.47
C LEU A 432 -14.08 9.88 7.64
N VAL A 433 -12.79 10.11 7.49
CA VAL A 433 -11.70 9.15 7.49
C VAL A 433 -10.83 9.45 8.71
N GLY A 434 -10.59 8.45 9.56
CA GLY A 434 -10.00 8.64 10.89
C GLY A 434 -8.74 9.50 10.88
N ASP A 435 -8.64 10.42 11.84
CA ASP A 435 -7.64 11.51 11.93
C ASP A 435 -6.16 11.03 11.90
N ASP A 436 -5.92 9.72 12.07
CA ASP A 436 -4.62 9.05 12.05
C ASP A 436 -4.46 8.10 10.85
N TRP A 437 -4.58 8.55 9.61
CA TRP A 437 -4.31 7.69 8.43
C TRP A 437 -3.08 8.19 7.66
N LEU A 438 -2.23 7.26 7.22
CA LEU A 438 -1.07 7.44 6.35
C LEU A 438 -1.46 7.68 4.89
N VAL A 439 -2.62 8.31 4.69
CA VAL A 439 -3.21 8.61 3.38
C VAL A 439 -3.85 9.98 3.47
N GLU A 440 -3.48 10.85 2.56
CA GLU A 440 -4.04 12.19 2.44
C GLU A 440 -5.07 12.23 1.31
N PHE A 441 -6.29 12.68 1.61
CA PHE A 441 -7.34 12.78 0.61
C PHE A 441 -7.38 14.17 0.02
N ILE A 442 -7.03 14.30 -1.26
CA ILE A 442 -7.03 15.59 -1.96
C ILE A 442 -8.37 15.78 -2.67
N LYS A 443 -9.03 16.92 -2.41
CA LYS A 443 -10.24 17.33 -3.11
C LYS A 443 -9.88 18.09 -4.38
N VAL A 444 -9.99 17.41 -5.52
CA VAL A 444 -9.61 17.91 -6.84
C VAL A 444 -10.82 18.56 -7.53
N PRO A 445 -10.72 19.82 -7.99
CA PRO A 445 -11.75 20.43 -8.83
C PRO A 445 -11.75 19.78 -10.23
N VAL A 446 -12.93 19.40 -10.70
CA VAL A 446 -13.14 18.82 -12.03
C VAL A 446 -14.34 19.47 -12.72
N LEU A 447 -14.53 19.20 -14.01
CA LEU A 447 -15.69 19.70 -14.74
C LEU A 447 -17.00 19.22 -14.08
N ALA A 448 -17.89 20.15 -13.76
CA ALA A 448 -19.18 19.89 -13.12
C ALA A 448 -20.26 19.57 -14.16
N THR A 449 -20.62 18.30 -14.33
CA THR A 449 -21.64 17.89 -15.32
C THR A 449 -23.06 18.31 -14.93
N GLY A 450 -23.37 18.42 -13.64
CA GLY A 450 -24.69 18.83 -13.14
C GLY A 450 -25.11 20.25 -13.53
N ARG A 451 -24.16 21.09 -13.97
CA ARG A 451 -24.44 22.45 -14.48
C ARG A 451 -24.49 22.52 -16.01
N SER A 452 -24.10 21.46 -16.72
CA SER A 452 -24.04 21.42 -18.19
C SER A 452 -25.42 21.65 -18.83
N THR A 453 -26.46 21.04 -18.27
CA THR A 453 -27.84 21.14 -18.79
C THR A 453 -28.37 22.57 -18.77
N TRP A 454 -28.01 23.36 -17.75
CA TRP A 454 -28.38 24.77 -17.67
C TRP A 454 -27.62 25.63 -18.70
N VAL A 455 -26.34 25.33 -18.93
CA VAL A 455 -25.52 26.01 -19.94
C VAL A 455 -26.01 25.69 -21.35
N GLU A 456 -26.34 24.43 -21.62
CA GLU A 456 -26.92 24.00 -22.89
C GLU A 456 -28.27 24.69 -23.14
N GLY A 457 -29.18 24.65 -22.17
CA GLY A 457 -30.48 25.33 -22.26
C GLY A 457 -30.36 26.84 -22.45
N GLY A 458 -29.46 27.48 -21.71
CA GLY A 458 -29.18 28.92 -21.83
C GLY A 458 -28.59 29.28 -23.20
N THR A 459 -27.67 28.47 -23.72
CA THR A 459 -27.06 28.67 -25.04
C THR A 459 -28.11 28.53 -26.14
N VAL A 460 -28.92 27.47 -26.10
CA VAL A 460 -30.03 27.29 -27.04
C VAL A 460 -31.01 28.46 -26.97
N GLY A 461 -31.35 28.91 -25.76
CA GLY A 461 -32.22 30.07 -25.55
C GLY A 461 -31.67 31.35 -26.19
N ILE A 462 -30.39 31.67 -25.95
CA ILE A 462 -29.73 32.85 -26.54
C ILE A 462 -29.67 32.73 -28.07
N VAL A 463 -29.33 31.56 -28.60
CA VAL A 463 -29.29 31.31 -30.04
C VAL A 463 -30.67 31.51 -30.66
N LEU A 464 -31.74 31.02 -30.02
CA LEU A 464 -33.11 31.22 -30.49
C LEU A 464 -33.53 32.70 -30.43
N VAL A 465 -33.20 33.42 -29.35
CA VAL A 465 -33.50 34.86 -29.24
C VAL A 465 -32.75 35.65 -30.30
N ALA A 466 -31.47 35.34 -30.53
CA ALA A 466 -30.66 35.97 -31.57
C ALA A 466 -31.23 35.66 -32.96
N PHE A 467 -31.63 34.41 -33.22
CA PHE A 467 -32.25 33.99 -34.47
C PHE A 467 -33.60 34.68 -34.73
N VAL A 468 -34.48 34.74 -33.73
CA VAL A 468 -35.76 35.45 -33.81
C VAL A 468 -35.53 36.95 -34.01
N GLY A 469 -34.57 37.54 -33.30
CA GLY A 469 -34.18 38.95 -33.48
C GLY A 469 -33.68 39.24 -34.89
N LEU A 470 -32.89 38.34 -35.47
CA LEU A 470 -32.38 38.46 -36.84
C LEU A 470 -33.51 38.31 -37.87
N CYS A 471 -34.42 37.35 -37.68
CA CYS A 471 -35.64 37.22 -38.47
C CYS A 471 -36.53 38.47 -38.38
N TRP A 472 -36.67 39.06 -37.19
CA TRP A 472 -37.43 40.31 -37.01
C TRP A 472 -36.79 41.47 -37.77
N VAL A 473 -35.46 41.61 -37.76
CA VAL A 473 -34.76 42.66 -38.51
C VAL A 473 -34.88 42.46 -40.02
N LEU A 474 -34.77 41.22 -40.50
CA LEU A 474 -34.84 40.89 -41.93
C LEU A 474 -36.26 40.99 -42.50
N PHE A 475 -37.28 40.54 -41.77
CA PHE A 475 -38.66 40.47 -42.27
C PHE A 475 -39.59 41.55 -41.72
N GLY A 476 -39.31 42.11 -40.53
CA GLY A 476 -40.10 43.19 -39.92
C GLY A 476 -39.92 44.56 -40.58
N ARG A 477 -38.87 44.75 -41.37
CA ARG A 477 -38.63 45.99 -42.14
C ARG A 477 -39.40 46.07 -43.47
N ARG A 478 -40.21 45.05 -43.81
CA ARG A 478 -41.01 45.03 -45.04
C ARG A 478 -42.40 45.69 -44.90
N GLY A 479 -42.70 46.25 -43.72
CA GLY A 479 -44.01 46.84 -43.39
C GLY A 479 -44.08 48.37 -43.28
N GLY A 480 -43.06 49.13 -43.68
CA GLY A 480 -43.13 50.59 -43.53
C GLY A 480 -42.09 51.39 -44.30
N SER A 481 -42.38 51.72 -45.58
CA SER A 481 -42.05 53.02 -46.17
C SER A 481 -42.75 53.16 -47.52
N GLY A 482 -44.01 53.62 -47.51
CA GLY A 482 -44.57 54.34 -48.63
C GLY A 482 -43.97 55.75 -48.62
N ARG A 483 -42.89 55.96 -49.37
CA ARG A 483 -42.33 57.29 -49.62
C ARG A 483 -42.57 57.60 -51.09
N ASN A 484 -43.62 58.40 -51.35
CA ASN A 484 -43.92 58.96 -52.66
C ASN A 484 -42.67 59.71 -53.17
N VAL A 485 -42.22 59.34 -54.35
CA VAL A 485 -41.22 60.08 -55.13
C VAL A 485 -41.99 60.99 -56.07
N GLU A 486 -41.96 62.30 -55.81
CA GLU A 486 -42.39 63.32 -56.78
C GLU A 486 -41.47 63.27 -58.00
N GLY A 487 -42.08 63.04 -59.17
CA GLY A 487 -41.41 63.07 -60.46
C GLY A 487 -40.99 64.48 -60.83
N GLY A 488 -39.71 64.66 -61.16
CA GLY A 488 -39.21 65.87 -61.77
C GLY A 488 -39.64 65.97 -63.24
N GLU A 489 -40.21 67.11 -63.61
CA GLU A 489 -40.31 67.54 -65.01
C GLU A 489 -39.22 68.57 -65.30
N LYS A 490 -38.34 68.23 -66.24
CA LYS A 490 -37.35 69.12 -66.87
C LYS A 490 -38.01 69.85 -68.05
N LYS A 491 -37.77 71.16 -68.16
CA LYS A 491 -37.67 71.93 -69.43
C LYS A 491 -36.58 72.99 -69.17
N VAL A 492 -35.40 73.02 -69.82
CA VAL A 492 -35.09 73.49 -71.19
C VAL A 492 -35.88 74.78 -71.46
N GLN A 493 -35.30 75.98 -71.46
CA GLN A 493 -34.11 76.49 -72.13
C GLN A 493 -33.67 77.79 -71.44
#